data_AF-A0AA85K5I8-F1
#
_entry.id   AF-A0AA85K5I8-F1
#
_cell.length_a   1.000
_cell.length_b   1.000
_cell.length_c   1.000
_cell.angle_alpha   90.00
_cell.angle_beta   90.00
_cell.angle_gamma   90.00
#
_symmetry.space_group_name_H-M   'P 1'
#
loop_
_entity.id
_entity.type
_entity.pdbx_description
1 polymer ?
#
loop_
_entity_poly.entity_id
_entity_poly.type
_entity_poly.pdbx_seq_one_letter_code
_entity_poly.pdbx_strand_id
1 'polypeptide(L)' 'MVIKITLPDTQLSSINLDVKETFLDLRAPKYKLGLYLPNPVDPDSSKAEWNEDKEILEVTLRNKREYDFMNE' A
#
# COMPACT_ATOMS: atom_id res chain seq x y z
N MET A 1 -3.77 7.37 -4.92
CA MET A 1 -3.00 7.83 -3.74
C MET A 1 -1.69 7.05 -3.74
N VAL A 2 -0.56 7.70 -3.46
CA VAL A 2 0.74 7.01 -3.41
C VAL A 2 1.31 7.16 -2.02
N ILE A 3 1.70 6.05 -1.41
CA ILE A 3 2.31 6.00 -0.08
C ILE A 3 3.73 5.47 -0.24
N LYS A 4 4.72 6.18 0.28
CA LYS A 4 6.11 5.75 0.31
C LYS A 4 6.49 5.42 1.74
N ILE A 5 6.87 4.17 1.98
CA ILE A 5 7.32 3.69 3.29
C ILE A 5 8.79 3.32 3.18
N THR A 6 9.65 4.01 3.92
CA THR A 6 11.07 3.65 4.02
C THR A 6 11.25 2.59 5.10
N LEU A 7 11.82 1.45 4.73
CA LEU A 7 12.04 0.30 5.62
C LEU A 7 13.52 -0.09 5.55
N PRO A 8 14.41 0.65 6.24
CA PRO A 8 15.83 0.37 6.19
C PRO A 8 16.13 -0.99 6.84
N ASP A 9 17.12 -1.70 6.30
CA ASP A 9 17.57 -3.02 6.73
C ASP A 9 16.47 -4.09 6.62
N THR A 10 15.58 -3.96 5.61
CA THR A 10 14.45 -4.89 5.41
C THR A 10 14.49 -5.48 4.00
N GLN A 11 14.25 -6.79 3.90
CA GLN A 11 14.16 -7.48 2.61
C GLN A 11 12.70 -7.62 2.17
N LEU A 12 12.46 -7.55 0.86
CA LEU A 12 11.12 -7.73 0.26
C LEU A 12 10.41 -8.99 0.74
N SER A 13 11.11 -10.11 0.81
CA SER A 13 10.54 -11.40 1.22
C SER A 13 10.01 -11.41 2.66
N SER A 14 10.45 -10.46 3.49
CA SER A 14 9.99 -10.31 4.86
C SER A 14 8.88 -9.26 5.03
N ILE A 15 8.54 -8.53 3.96
CA ILE A 15 7.50 -7.51 3.96
C ILE A 15 6.19 -8.18 3.57
N ASN A 16 5.21 -8.07 4.46
CA ASN A 16 3.84 -8.49 4.21
C ASN A 16 2.96 -7.25 4.17
N LEU A 17 2.39 -6.96 2.99
CA LEU A 17 1.48 -5.84 2.77
C LEU A 17 0.06 -6.36 2.56
N ASP A 18 -0.87 -5.90 3.39
CA ASP A 18 -2.29 -6.20 3.29
C ASP A 18 -3.04 -4.89 3.06
N VAL A 19 -3.57 -4.73 1.85
CA VAL A 19 -4.36 -3.57 1.46
C VAL A 19 -5.83 -3.93 1.57
N LYS A 20 -6.56 -3.20 2.39
CA LYS A 20 -8.01 -3.29 2.54
C LYS A 20 -8.66 -2.01 2.03
N GLU A 21 -9.98 -2.07 1.89
CA GLU A 21 -10.75 -0.95 1.35
C GLU A 21 -10.52 0.35 2.14
N THR A 22 -10.47 0.30 3.47
CA THR A 22 -10.29 1.49 4.32
C THR A 22 -9.07 1.43 5.24
N PHE A 23 -8.21 0.41 5.06
CA PHE A 23 -7.07 0.18 5.94
C PHE A 23 -5.89 -0.41 5.18
N LEU A 24 -4.69 0.00 5.56
CA LEU A 24 -3.44 -0.56 5.06
C LEU A 24 -2.64 -1.10 6.24
N ASP A 25 -2.39 -2.41 6.23
CA ASP A 25 -1.53 -3.09 7.20
C ASP A 25 -0.23 -3.48 6.49
N LEU A 26 0.89 -3.02 7.03
CA LEU A 26 2.21 -3.46 6.62
C LEU A 26 2.90 -4.09 7.83
N ARG A 27 3.37 -5.31 7.63
CA ARG A 27 4.15 -6.06 8.60
C ARG A 27 5.50 -6.42 8.02
N ALA A 28 6.55 -5.95 8.69
CA ALA A 28 7.92 -6.36 8.49
C ALA A 28 8.48 -6.89 9.83
N PRO A 29 9.63 -7.58 9.84
CA PRO A 29 10.18 -8.16 11.07
C PRO A 29 10.44 -7.11 12.16
N LYS A 30 10.85 -5.92 11.74
CA LYS A 30 11.26 -4.81 12.62
C LYS A 30 10.23 -3.68 12.70
N TYR A 31 9.33 -3.59 11.72
CA TYR A 31 8.41 -2.47 11.56
C TYR A 31 7.00 -2.96 11.33
N LYS A 32 6.03 -2.29 11.96
CA LYS A 32 4.61 -2.49 11.70
C LYS A 32 3.98 -1.13 11.45
N LEU A 33 3.21 -1.03 10.38
CA LEU A 33 2.45 0.17 10.04
C LEU A 33 0.99 -0.22 9.81
N GLY A 34 0.09 0.33 10.61
CA GLY A 34 -1.35 0.23 10.41
C GLY A 34 -1.91 1.62 10.14
N LEU A 35 -2.37 1.87 8.93
CA LEU A 35 -2.86 3.18 8.50
C LEU A 35 -4.32 3.08 8.08
N TYR A 36 -5.18 3.84 8.76
CA TYR A 36 -6.56 4.05 8.28
C TYR A 36 -6.54 5.01 7.10
N LEU A 37 -7.15 4.59 6.01
CA LEU A 37 -7.23 5.37 4.79
C LEU A 37 -8.39 6.37 4.91
N PRO A 38 -8.21 7.63 4.48
CA PRO A 38 -9.24 8.65 4.60
C PRO A 38 -10.45 8.39 3.69
N ASN A 39 -10.27 7.58 2.64
CA ASN A 39 -11.30 7.23 1.68
C ASN A 39 -11.13 5.75 1.29
N PRO A 40 -12.23 5.07 0.89
CA PRO A 40 -12.15 3.70 0.41
C PRO A 40 -11.29 3.59 -0.86
N VAL A 41 -10.51 2.53 -0.96
CA VAL A 41 -9.63 2.21 -2.08
C VAL A 41 -9.96 0.82 -2.63
N ASP A 42 -9.67 0.58 -3.89
CA ASP A 42 -9.83 -0.71 -4.52
C ASP A 42 -8.56 -1.54 -4.33
N PRO A 43 -8.57 -2.60 -3.51
CA PRO A 43 -7.39 -3.39 -3.22
C PRO A 43 -6.90 -4.17 -4.45
N ASP A 44 -7.80 -4.66 -5.30
CA ASP A 44 -7.48 -5.40 -6.52
C ASP A 44 -6.77 -4.53 -7.57
N SER A 45 -7.15 -3.26 -7.69
CA SER A 45 -6.51 -2.29 -8.59
C SER A 45 -5.31 -1.57 -7.97
N SER A 46 -4.97 -1.88 -6.72
CA SER A 46 -3.83 -1.29 -6.03
C SER A 46 -2.53 -2.03 -6.39
N LYS A 47 -1.41 -1.29 -6.41
CA LYS A 47 -0.09 -1.83 -6.74
C LYS A 47 0.91 -1.48 -5.65
N ALA A 48 1.87 -2.37 -5.42
CA ALA A 48 3.00 -2.12 -4.54
C ALA A 48 4.30 -2.49 -5.26
N GLU A 49 5.29 -1.62 -5.14
CA GLU A 49 6.61 -1.80 -5.73
C GLU A 49 7.66 -1.57 -4.64
N TRP A 50 8.59 -2.50 -4.52
CA TRP A 50 9.70 -2.40 -3.57
C TRP A 50 10.97 -2.00 -4.31
N ASN A 51 11.62 -0.96 -3.80
CA ASN A 51 12.89 -0.49 -4.30
C ASN A 51 14.00 -0.92 -3.33
N GLU A 52 14.77 -1.95 -3.72
CA GLU A 52 15.87 -2.51 -2.91
C GLU A 52 17.01 -1.52 -2.74
N ASP A 53 17.38 -0.77 -3.78
CA ASP A 53 18.46 0.23 -3.73
C ASP A 53 18.21 1.35 -2.71
N LYS A 54 16.94 1.74 -2.54
CA LYS A 54 16.53 2.81 -1.63
C LYS A 54 15.90 2.32 -0.34
N GLU A 55 15.61 1.02 -0.25
CA GLU A 55 14.86 0.41 0.84
C GLU A 55 13.49 1.08 1.06
N ILE A 56 12.79 1.37 -0.04
CA ILE A 56 11.49 2.06 -0.04
C ILE A 56 10.43 1.18 -0.67
N LEU A 57 9.32 0.99 0.04
CA LEU A 57 8.09 0.43 -0.50
C LEU A 57 7.19 1.56 -0.99
N GLU A 58 6.89 1.56 -2.29
CA GLU A 58 5.92 2.46 -2.90
C GLU A 58 4.60 1.73 -3.15
N VAL A 59 3.54 2.17 -2.47
CA VAL A 59 2.19 1.61 -2.60
C VAL A 59 1.29 2.62 -3.30
N THR A 60 0.86 2.27 -4.51
CA THR A 60 -0.09 3.05 -5.30
C THR A 60 -1.48 2.47 -5.11
N LEU A 61 -2.30 3.17 -4.33
CA LEU A 61 -3.68 2.82 -4.04
C LEU A 61 -4.64 3.51 -5.01
N ARG A 62 -5.50 2.73 -5.68
CA ARG A 62 -6.58 3.27 -6.52
C ARG A 62 -7.76 3.61 -5.62
N ASN A 63 -8.17 4.88 -5.60
CA ASN A 63 -9.32 5.27 -4.79
C ASN A 63 -10.62 4.74 -5.43
N LYS A 64 -11.50 4.15 -4.62
CA LYS A 64 -12.80 3.66 -5.04
C LYS A 64 -13.77 4.83 -5.02
N ARG A 65 -13.89 5.51 -6.17
CA ARG A 65 -14.87 6.58 -6.34
C ARG A 65 -16.20 5.95 -6.72
N GLU A 66 -17.27 6.27 -5.98
CA GLU A 66 -18.63 5.72 -6.13
C GLU A 66 -19.25 5.93 -7.53
N TYR A 67 -18.58 6.67 -8.42
CA TYR A 67 -19.08 7.05 -9.75
C TYR A 67 -18.14 6.65 -10.91
N ASP A 68 -17.07 5.86 -10.68
CA ASP A 68 -16.17 5.43 -11.78
C ASP A 68 -16.88 4.51 -12.78
N PHE A 69 -17.96 3.82 -12.36
CA PHE A 69 -18.80 2.96 -13.20
C PHE A 69 -19.66 3.72 -14.23
N MET A 70 -19.76 5.05 -14.15
CA MET A 70 -20.58 5.85 -15.10
C MET A 70 -19.80 6.36 -16.32
N ASN A 71 -18.53 6.00 -16.46
CA ASN A 71 -17.72 6.34 -17.64
C ASN A 71 -17.40 5.08 -18.47
N GLU A 72 -18.43 4.29 -18.78
CA GLU A 72 -18.38 3.27 -19.84
C GLU A 72 -19.05 3.79 -21.11
#